data_AF-A0A0E9UQ60-F1
#
_entry.id   AF-A0A0E9UQ60-F1
#
_cell.length_a   1.000
_cell.length_b   1.000
_cell.length_c   1.000
_cell.angle_alpha   90.00
_cell.angle_beta   90.00
_cell.angle_gamma   90.00
#
_symmetry.space_group_name_H-M   'P 1'
#
loop_
_entity.id
_entity.type
_entity.pdbx_description
1 polymer ?
#
loop_
_entity_poly.entity_id
_entity_poly.type
_entity_poly.pdbx_seq_one_letter_code
_entity_poly.pdbx_strand_id
1 'polypeptide(L)' 'MRQQSCCRVEEHLRNQLGRQPYLLAVGRQKSKIDSFYIAMNKHLIPCQANRSLGAFDELFKAHFVFNCLMMLHV' A
#
# COMPACT_ATOMS: atom_id res chain seq x y z
N MET A 1 -24.01 12.30 9.15
CA MET A 1 -23.05 11.24 9.55
C MET A 1 -22.07 10.98 8.40
N ARG A 2 -20.81 10.68 8.75
CA ARG A 2 -19.62 10.70 7.88
C ARG A 2 -19.54 9.48 6.95
N GLN A 3 -19.66 9.68 5.64
CA GLN A 3 -19.25 8.70 4.62
C GLN A 3 -18.65 9.42 3.40
N GLN A 4 -17.42 9.90 3.50
CA GLN A 4 -16.67 10.42 2.33
C GLN A 4 -15.28 9.77 2.19
N SER A 5 -14.77 9.03 3.19
CA SER A 5 -13.42 8.49 3.13
C SER A 5 -13.31 7.09 2.49
N CYS A 6 -14.39 6.29 2.49
CA CYS A 6 -14.35 4.93 1.94
C CYS A 6 -14.29 4.93 0.40
N CYS A 7 -15.09 5.79 -0.24
CA CYS A 7 -15.21 5.83 -1.70
C CYS A 7 -13.92 6.24 -2.41
N ARG A 8 -13.10 7.11 -1.78
CA ARG A 8 -11.86 7.61 -2.40
C ARG A 8 -10.74 6.58 -2.41
N VAL A 9 -10.72 5.69 -1.40
CA VAL A 9 -9.73 4.60 -1.32
C VAL A 9 -10.01 3.56 -2.41
N GLU A 10 -11.28 3.15 -2.53
CA GLU A 10 -11.77 2.22 -3.55
C GLU A 10 -11.54 2.75 -4.98
N GLU A 11 -11.86 4.01 -5.24
CA GLU A 11 -11.68 4.64 -6.56
C GLU A 11 -10.20 4.73 -6.96
N HIS A 12 -9.34 5.10 -6.01
CA HIS A 12 -7.89 5.13 -6.24
C HIS A 12 -7.32 3.75 -6.58
N LEU A 13 -7.93 2.70 -6.05
CA LEU A 13 -7.51 1.32 -6.24
C LEU A 13 -7.92 0.80 -7.63
N ARG A 14 -9.08 1.22 -8.16
CA ARG A 14 -9.61 0.75 -9.46
C ARG A 14 -8.74 1.13 -10.67
N ASN A 15 -7.99 2.22 -10.59
CA ASN A 15 -7.16 2.77 -11.68
C ASN A 15 -5.69 2.27 -11.69
N GLN A 16 -5.35 1.23 -10.91
CA GLN A 16 -3.97 0.80 -10.64
C GLN A 16 -3.56 -0.48 -11.40
N LEU A 17 -3.69 -0.51 -12.73
CA LEU A 17 -3.07 -1.59 -13.53
C LEU A 17 -1.65 -1.14 -13.91
N GLY A 18 -0.62 -1.87 -13.43
CA GLY A 18 0.79 -1.68 -13.84
C GLY A 18 1.62 -0.66 -13.06
N ARG A 19 1.18 -0.18 -11.89
CA ARG A 19 1.98 0.72 -11.04
C ARG A 19 2.84 -0.03 -10.04
N GLN A 20 4.04 0.51 -9.77
CA GLN A 20 4.93 0.01 -8.72
C GLN A 20 4.22 -0.02 -7.37
N PRO A 21 4.48 -1.04 -6.52
CA PRO A 21 3.92 -1.09 -5.18
C PRO A 21 4.29 0.19 -4.40
N TYR A 22 3.35 0.71 -3.62
CA TYR A 22 3.56 1.91 -2.81
C TYR A 22 3.01 1.73 -1.40
N LEU A 23 3.53 2.54 -0.47
CA LEU A 23 3.12 2.50 0.92
C LEU A 23 1.91 3.39 1.18
N LEU A 24 0.89 2.81 1.81
CA LEU A 24 -0.29 3.51 2.30
C LEU A 24 -0.23 3.57 3.83
N ALA A 25 -0.03 4.78 4.36
CA ALA A 25 -0.09 5.05 5.79
C ALA A 25 -1.52 5.44 6.18
N VAL A 26 -2.09 4.75 7.17
CA VAL A 26 -3.43 4.99 7.68
C VAL A 26 -3.35 5.46 9.11
N GLY A 27 -4.02 6.56 9.42
CA GLY A 27 -4.04 7.12 10.75
C GLY A 27 -5.15 8.15 10.92
N ARG A 28 -5.59 8.36 12.16
CA ARG A 28 -6.59 9.40 12.48
C ARG A 28 -6.07 10.81 12.21
N GLN A 29 -4.77 11.03 12.26
CA GLN A 29 -4.10 12.30 11.99
C GLN A 29 -2.76 12.04 11.28
N LYS A 30 -2.26 13.00 10.49
CA LYS A 30 -0.95 12.84 9.82
C LYS A 30 0.21 12.58 10.78
N SER A 31 0.12 13.09 12.02
CA SER A 31 1.10 12.88 13.08
C SER A 31 0.91 11.57 13.86
N LYS A 32 -0.21 10.87 13.66
CA LYS A 32 -0.57 9.62 14.36
C LYS A 32 -0.99 8.58 13.35
N ILE A 33 0.02 7.90 12.79
CA ILE A 33 -0.17 6.76 11.91
C ILE A 33 -0.41 5.51 12.77
N ASP A 34 -1.53 4.84 12.53
CA ASP A 34 -1.98 3.66 13.26
C ASP A 34 -1.54 2.37 12.53
N SER A 35 -1.43 2.39 11.19
CA SER A 35 -1.07 1.20 10.40
C SER A 35 -0.46 1.56 9.04
N PHE A 36 0.28 0.62 8.46
CA PHE A 36 0.84 0.72 7.13
C PHE A 36 0.38 -0.45 6.27
N TYR A 37 0.17 -0.20 4.98
CA TYR A 37 -0.21 -1.20 3.99
C TYR A 37 0.62 -1.03 2.73
N ILE A 38 1.01 -2.13 2.10
CA ILE A 38 1.55 -2.12 0.74
C ILE A 38 0.38 -2.27 -0.22
N ALA A 39 0.16 -1.26 -1.06
CA ALA A 39 -0.86 -1.29 -2.09
C ALA A 39 -0.26 -1.82 -3.40
N MET A 40 -0.81 -2.91 -3.92
CA MET A 40 -0.35 -3.54 -5.16
C MET A 40 -1.52 -4.22 -5.90
N ASN A 41 -1.70 -3.94 -7.19
CA ASN A 41 -2.69 -4.60 -8.06
C ASN A 41 -4.09 -4.74 -7.43
N LYS A 42 -4.55 -3.67 -6.79
CA LYS A 42 -5.83 -3.58 -6.08
C LYS A 42 -5.94 -4.38 -4.78
N HIS A 43 -4.83 -4.90 -4.27
CA HIS A 43 -4.75 -5.53 -2.96
C HIS A 43 -4.02 -4.62 -1.98
N LEU A 44 -4.43 -4.69 -0.71
CA LEU A 44 -3.77 -4.05 0.41
C LEU A 44 -3.18 -5.14 1.30
N ILE A 45 -1.85 -5.18 1.39
CA ILE A 45 -1.13 -6.12 2.24
C ILE A 45 -0.76 -5.38 3.53
N PRO A 46 -1.24 -5.80 4.71
CA PRO A 46 -0.88 -5.15 5.96
C PRO A 46 0.61 -5.35 6.26
N CYS A 47 1.29 -4.25 6.60
CA CYS A 47 2.66 -4.33 7.10
C CYS A 47 2.66 -4.82 8.55
N GLN A 48 3.66 -5.62 8.92
CA GLN A 48 3.85 -6.02 10.32
C GLN A 48 4.54 -4.92 11.13
N ALA A 49 5.34 -4.09 10.47
CA ALA A 49 5.98 -2.94 11.07
C ALA A 49 4.98 -1.89 11.55
N ASN A 50 5.14 -1.47 12.80
CA ASN A 50 4.41 -0.37 13.43
C ASN A 50 5.08 1.00 13.26
N ARG A 51 6.20 1.07 12.51
CA ARG A 51 6.96 2.29 12.22
C ARG A 51 7.21 2.41 10.72
N SER A 52 7.30 3.67 10.26
CA SER A 52 7.52 3.99 8.86
C SER A 52 8.76 3.35 8.25
N LEU A 53 9.87 3.27 9.01
CA LEU A 53 11.11 2.66 8.53
C LEU A 53 10.95 1.17 8.23
N GLY A 54 10.32 0.42 9.13
CA GLY A 54 10.06 -1.01 8.91
C GLY A 54 9.06 -1.25 7.78
N ALA A 55 8.05 -0.39 7.67
CA ALA A 55 7.07 -0.48 6.59
C ALA A 55 7.71 -0.17 5.21
N PHE A 56 8.72 0.70 5.18
CA PHE A 56 9.52 0.96 3.98
C PHE A 56 10.43 -0.21 3.62
N ASP A 57 11.07 -0.86 4.59
CA ASP A 57 11.85 -2.10 4.38
C ASP A 57 10.96 -3.22 3.81
N GLU A 58 9.75 -3.40 4.35
CA GLU A 58 8.77 -4.34 3.82
C GLU A 58 8.33 -3.98 2.39
N LEU A 59 8.11 -2.70 2.09
CA LEU A 59 7.81 -2.25 0.74
C LEU A 59 8.96 -2.55 -0.22
N PHE A 60 10.21 -2.30 0.18
CA PHE A 60 11.37 -2.54 -0.66
C PHE A 60 11.55 -4.05 -0.93
N LYS A 61 11.35 -4.90 0.09
CA LYS A 61 11.32 -6.35 -0.07
C LYS A 61 10.21 -6.81 -0.99
N ALA A 62 9.00 -6.28 -0.82
CA ALA A 62 7.88 -6.57 -1.70
C ALA A 62 8.20 -6.11 -3.13
N HIS A 63 8.74 -4.91 -3.33
CA HIS A 63 9.14 -4.45 -4.65
C HIS A 63 10.21 -5.37 -5.26
N PHE A 64 11.26 -5.73 -4.54
CA PHE A 64 12.30 -6.61 -5.05
C PHE A 64 11.76 -8.00 -5.43
N VAL A 65 10.95 -8.62 -4.55
CA VAL A 65 10.38 -9.96 -4.77
C VAL A 65 9.28 -9.95 -5.85
N PHE A 66 8.37 -8.97 -5.82
CA PHE A 66 7.22 -8.93 -6.74
C PHE A 66 7.55 -8.29 -8.10
N ASN A 67 8.55 -7.41 -8.20
CA ASN A 67 9.01 -6.90 -9.49
C ASN A 67 9.73 -8.03 -10.29
N CYS A 68 10.36 -9.00 -9.62
CA CYS A 68 10.82 -10.24 -10.27
C CYS A 68 9.66 -11.12 -10.77
N LEU A 69 8.54 -11.19 -10.05
CA LEU A 69 7.37 -12.00 -10.45
C LEU A 69 6.52 -11.37 -11.57
N MET A 70 6.45 -10.03 -11.64
CA MET A 70 5.74 -9.31 -12.73
C MET A 70 6.56 -9.27 -14.04
N MET A 71 7.89 -9.38 -13.99
CA MET A 71 8.77 -9.49 -15.18
C MET A 71 8.74 -10.87 -15.85
N LEU A 72 8.27 -11.92 -15.18
CA LEU A 72 8.24 -13.29 -15.75
C LEU A 72 6.98 -13.56 -16.60
N HIS A 73 6.08 -12.59 -16.71
CA HIS A 73 4.80 -12.71 -17.43
C HIS A 73 4.65 -11.66 -18.55
N VAL A 74 5.77 -11.25 -19.15
CA VAL A 74 5.86 -10.51 -20.41
C VAL A 74 6.68 -11.33 -21.41
#